data_AF-A0A5P9HKA4-F1
#
_entry.id   AF-A0A5P9HKA4-F1
#
_cell.length_a   1.000
_cell.length_b   1.000
_cell.length_c   1.000
_cell.angle_alpha   90.00
_cell.angle_beta   90.00
_cell.angle_gamma   90.00
#
_symmetry.space_group_name_H-M   'P 1'
#
loop_
_entity.id
_entity.type
_entity.pdbx_description
1 polymer ?
#
loop_
_entity_poly.entity_id
_entity_poly.type
_entity_poly.pdbx_seq_one_letter_code
_entity_poly.pdbx_strand_id
1 'polypeptide(L)'
;MQAFVIVPPIVEMEDSIIIEFMDETEPAEFRKYRLFLQKHSLDVAKMIVYRPNLSSWQDISSMISPFYLASLKNTLLLQAKEHAFLDKQDIS
;
A
#
# COMPACT_ATOMS: atom_id res chain seq x y z
N MET A 1 -16.27 3.99 5.62
CA MET A 1 -15.49 2.87 5.05
C MET A 1 -14.46 3.48 4.12
N GLN A 2 -13.17 3.29 4.39
CA GLN A 2 -12.11 3.74 3.49
C GLN A 2 -12.09 2.77 2.30
N ALA A 3 -12.32 3.27 1.09
CA ALA A 3 -12.51 2.45 -0.11
C ALA A 3 -11.15 2.22 -0.80
N PHE A 4 -10.34 1.35 -0.21
CA PHE A 4 -9.10 0.89 -0.84
C PHE A 4 -9.35 -0.41 -1.61
N VAL A 5 -8.82 -0.48 -2.82
CA VAL A 5 -8.86 -1.67 -3.68
C VAL A 5 -7.44 -2.13 -3.95
N ILE A 6 -7.06 -3.31 -3.46
CA ILE A 6 -5.78 -3.94 -3.80
C ILE A 6 -5.76 -4.24 -5.29
N VAL A 7 -4.63 -3.98 -5.94
CA VAL A 7 -4.37 -4.33 -7.33
C VAL A 7 -3.47 -5.56 -7.34
N PRO A 8 -3.99 -6.77 -7.64
CA PRO A 8 -3.17 -7.96 -7.76
C PRO A 8 -2.21 -7.90 -8.95
N PRO A 9 -1.06 -8.61 -8.90
CA PRO A 9 -0.58 -9.39 -7.77
C PRO A 9 0.11 -8.53 -6.70
N ILE A 10 0.13 -9.00 -5.46
CA ILE A 10 1.09 -8.53 -4.46
C ILE A 10 2.47 -9.01 -4.90
N VAL A 11 3.45 -8.11 -4.96
CA VAL A 11 4.79 -8.43 -5.45
C VAL A 11 5.71 -8.70 -4.27
N GLU A 12 6.25 -9.91 -4.19
CA GLU A 12 7.32 -10.25 -3.25
C GLU A 12 8.69 -10.12 -3.91
N MET A 13 9.58 -9.43 -3.22
CA MET A 13 11.02 -9.37 -3.52
C MET A 13 11.80 -10.05 -2.38
N GLU A 14 13.14 -10.05 -2.48
CA GLU A 14 14.04 -10.67 -1.50
C GLU A 14 13.77 -10.15 -0.08
N ASP A 15 13.83 -8.83 0.13
CA ASP A 15 13.65 -8.19 1.45
C ASP A 15 12.38 -7.36 1.60
N SER A 16 11.52 -7.30 0.57
CA SER A 16 10.35 -6.43 0.58
C SER A 16 9.10 -7.03 -0.03
N ILE A 17 7.95 -6.63 0.49
CA ILE A 17 6.62 -6.89 -0.07
C ILE A 17 6.06 -5.56 -0.60
N ILE A 18 5.52 -5.58 -1.82
CA ILE A 18 4.94 -4.41 -2.46
C ILE A 18 3.45 -4.66 -2.63
N ILE A 19 2.64 -3.78 -2.04
CA ILE A 19 1.18 -3.77 -2.20
C ILE A 19 0.84 -2.56 -3.07
N GLU A 20 0.34 -2.83 -4.28
CA GLU A 20 -0.28 -1.81 -5.12
C GLU A 20 -1.77 -1.72 -4.77
N PHE A 21 -2.28 -0.52 -4.59
CA PHE A 21 -3.68 -0.30 -4.24
C PHE A 21 -4.21 1.02 -4.83
N MET A 22 -5.53 1.13 -4.94
CA MET A 22 -6.21 2.34 -5.34
C MET A 22 -7.04 2.92 -4.19
N ASP A 23 -7.01 4.24 -4.01
CA ASP A 23 -7.94 4.97 -3.13
C ASP A 23 -9.08 5.56 -3.95
N GLU A 24 -10.28 4.99 -3.86
CA GLU A 24 -11.43 5.44 -4.66
C GLU A 24 -11.97 6.81 -4.24
N THR A 25 -11.50 7.37 -3.12
CA THR A 25 -11.86 8.73 -2.69
C THR A 25 -11.07 9.82 -3.42
N GLU A 26 -9.97 9.43 -4.07
CA GLU A 26 -9.09 10.33 -4.83
C GLU A 26 -9.50 10.41 -6.31
N PRO A 27 -9.19 11.51 -7.01
CA PRO A 27 -9.40 11.61 -8.45
C PRO A 27 -8.70 10.47 -9.20
N ALA A 28 -9.29 10.04 -10.33
CA ALA A 28 -8.83 8.87 -11.08
C ALA A 28 -7.34 8.89 -11.49
N GLU A 29 -6.79 10.09 -11.67
CA GLU A 29 -5.39 10.32 -12.05
C GLU A 29 -4.43 10.15 -10.86
N PHE A 30 -4.95 10.23 -9.63
CA PHE A 30 -4.21 10.39 -8.38
C PHE A 30 -4.47 9.26 -7.38
N ARG A 31 -5.38 8.35 -7.70
CA ARG A 31 -5.78 7.27 -6.79
C ARG A 31 -4.81 6.11 -6.67
N LYS A 32 -3.72 6.04 -7.44
CA LYS A 32 -2.84 4.85 -7.49
C LYS A 32 -1.64 4.98 -6.55
N TYR A 33 -1.46 3.98 -5.69
CA TYR A 33 -0.44 3.95 -4.64
C TYR A 33 0.36 2.64 -4.66
N ARG A 34 1.60 2.68 -4.16
CA ARG A 34 2.42 1.51 -3.84
C ARG A 34 3.00 1.62 -2.44
N LEU A 35 2.66 0.67 -1.59
CA LEU A 35 3.23 0.53 -0.26
C LEU A 35 4.33 -0.53 -0.28
N PHE A 36 5.51 -0.19 0.25
CA PHE A 36 6.63 -1.11 0.39
C PHE A 36 6.78 -1.46 1.87
N LEU A 37 6.74 -2.75 2.15
CA LEU A 37 6.90 -3.31 3.48
C LEU A 37 8.20 -4.12 3.53
N GLN A 38 8.92 -4.07 4.64
CA GLN A 38 10.01 -5.01 4.90
C GLN A 38 9.43 -6.40 5.14
N LYS A 39 9.99 -7.44 4.51
CA LYS A 39 9.42 -8.79 4.52
C LYS A 39 9.34 -9.41 5.92
N HIS A 40 10.32 -9.14 6.77
CA HIS A 40 10.42 -9.74 8.11
C HIS A 40 9.63 -9.00 9.19
N SER A 41 9.64 -7.67 9.17
CA SER A 41 8.96 -6.84 10.18
C SER A 41 7.55 -6.42 9.75
N LEU A 42 7.26 -6.49 8.45
CA LEU A 42 6.10 -5.85 7.82
C LEU A 42 6.02 -4.35 8.13
N ASP A 43 7.15 -3.71 8.43
CA ASP A 43 7.18 -2.27 8.65
C ASP A 43 7.19 -1.52 7.32
N VAL A 44 6.55 -0.33 7.31
CA VAL A 44 6.49 0.52 6.13
C VAL A 44 7.89 1.08 5.86
N ALA A 45 8.50 0.64 4.77
CA ALA A 45 9.77 1.15 4.30
C ALA A 45 9.59 2.45 3.51
N LYS A 46 8.58 2.49 2.62
CA LYS A 46 8.25 3.65 1.79
C LYS A 46 6.84 3.54 1.21
N MET A 47 6.26 4.67 0.84
CA MET A 47 5.04 4.73 0.03
C MET A 47 5.28 5.64 -1.18
N ILE A 48 4.85 5.16 -2.36
CA ILE A 48 4.92 5.92 -3.61
C ILE A 48 3.51 6.21 -4.08
N VAL A 49 3.29 7.46 -4.48
CA VAL A 49 2.03 7.92 -5.07
C VAL A 49 2.24 8.18 -6.55
N TYR A 50 1.40 7.60 -7.40
CA TYR A 50 1.47 7.85 -8.85
C TYR A 50 0.80 9.19 -9.18
N ARG A 51 1.54 10.06 -9.89
CA ARG A 51 1.11 11.40 -10.31
C ARG A 51 1.48 11.60 -11.79
N PRO A 52 0.58 11.32 -12.74
CA PRO A 52 0.88 11.39 -14.18
C PRO A 52 1.02 12.84 -14.69
N ASN A 53 0.37 13.81 -14.04
CA ASN A 53 0.41 15.22 -14.44
C ASN A 53 1.39 16.02 -13.57
N LEU A 54 2.52 16.42 -14.19
CA LEU A 54 3.60 17.23 -13.59
C LEU A 54 3.20 18.70 -13.31
N SER A 55 1.97 19.13 -13.58
CA SER A 55 1.52 20.50 -13.29
C SER A 55 1.07 20.72 -11.85
N SER A 56 0.94 19.64 -11.06
CA SER A 56 0.50 19.66 -9.67
C SER A 56 1.63 19.29 -8.70
N TRP A 57 2.78 19.95 -8.83
CA TRP A 57 3.94 19.90 -7.92
C TRP A 57 3.69 20.65 -6.59
N GLN A 58 2.43 20.87 -6.19
CA GLN A 58 2.19 21.19 -4.78
C GLN A 58 2.47 19.92 -4.00
N ASP A 59 3.74 19.81 -3.61
CA ASP A 59 4.32 18.76 -2.80
C ASP A 59 3.34 18.33 -1.71
N ILE A 60 2.64 17.21 -1.95
CA ILE A 60 2.09 16.39 -0.87
C ILE A 60 3.27 15.60 -0.28
N SER A 61 4.33 16.34 0.08
CA SER A 61 5.28 15.98 1.11
C SER A 61 4.75 16.40 2.48
N SER A 62 3.46 16.78 2.59
CA SER A 62 2.75 16.77 3.86
C SER A 62 2.91 15.36 4.40
N MET A 63 3.86 15.24 5.33
CA MET A 63 4.27 13.99 5.95
C MET A 63 3.02 13.20 6.26
N ILE A 64 2.79 12.15 5.49
CA ILE A 64 1.62 11.31 5.67
C ILE A 64 1.74 10.80 7.09
N SER A 65 0.75 11.14 7.92
CA SER A 65 0.82 10.91 9.36
C SER A 65 1.26 9.47 9.63
N PRO A 66 2.25 9.23 10.50
CA PRO A 66 2.67 7.87 10.85
C PRO A 66 1.50 6.99 11.30
N PHE A 67 0.50 7.60 11.96
CA PHE A 67 -0.73 6.92 12.35
C PHE A 67 -1.60 6.51 11.16
N TYR A 68 -1.70 7.39 10.15
CA TYR A 68 -2.41 7.08 8.92
C TYR A 68 -1.70 5.95 8.15
N LEU A 69 -0.37 6.01 8.01
CA LEU A 69 0.42 4.95 7.37
C LEU A 69 0.29 3.61 8.10
N ALA A 70 0.31 3.61 9.44
CA ALA A 70 0.12 2.40 10.23
C ALA A 70 -1.29 1.82 10.07
N SER A 71 -2.33 2.68 10.08
CA SER A 71 -3.71 2.25 9.86
C SER A 71 -3.89 1.67 8.45
N LEU A 72 -3.39 2.37 7.44
CA LEU A 72 -3.42 1.95 6.04
C LEU A 72 -2.75 0.58 5.86
N LYS A 73 -1.54 0.42 6.42
CA LYS A 73 -0.82 -0.86 6.43
C LYS A 73 -1.72 -1.98 6.96
N ASN A 74 -2.30 -1.80 8.15
CA ASN A 74 -3.10 -2.84 8.79
C ASN A 74 -4.33 -3.22 7.96
N THR A 75 -5.02 -2.23 7.38
CA THR A 75 -6.16 -2.48 6.48
C THR A 75 -5.75 -3.25 5.24
N LEU A 76 -4.66 -2.84 4.57
CA LEU A 76 -4.18 -3.52 3.37
C LEU A 76 -3.70 -4.94 3.65
N LEU A 77 -3.03 -5.18 4.78
CA LEU A 77 -2.62 -6.53 5.18
C LEU A 77 -3.82 -7.43 5.50
N LEU A 78 -4.87 -6.92 6.13
CA LEU A 78 -6.11 -7.66 6.37
C LEU A 78 -6.80 -8.04 5.06
N GLN A 79 -6.96 -7.07 4.14
CA GLN A 79 -7.51 -7.33 2.81
C GLN A 79 -6.64 -8.33 2.01
N ALA A 80 -5.31 -8.21 2.08
CA ALA A 80 -4.39 -9.14 1.44
C ALA A 80 -4.50 -10.58 1.97
N LYS A 81 -4.80 -10.75 3.27
CA LYS A 81 -5.10 -12.06 3.87
C LYS A 81 -6.37 -12.65 3.27
N GLU A 82 -7.45 -11.86 3.24
CA GLU A 82 -8.75 -12.27 2.68
C GLU A 82 -8.67 -12.62 1.19
N HIS A 83 -7.77 -11.96 0.44
CA HIS A 83 -7.55 -12.17 -0.99
C HIS A 83 -6.52 -13.28 -1.34
N ALA A 84 -6.10 -14.13 -0.40
CA ALA A 84 -5.40 -15.40 -0.64
C ALA A 84 -3.85 -15.43 -0.69
N PHE A 85 -3.11 -14.72 0.17
CA PHE A 85 -1.63 -14.80 0.16
C PHE A 85 -0.88 -15.02 1.49
N LEU A 86 -1.53 -14.97 2.66
CA LEU A 86 -0.82 -15.08 3.96
C LEU A 86 -1.15 -16.34 4.78
N ASP A 87 -2.02 -17.21 4.29
CA ASP A 87 -2.34 -18.51 4.92
C ASP A 87 -1.32 -19.63 4.64
N LYS A 88 -0.11 -19.29 4.14
CA LYS A 88 0.99 -20.26 3.94
C LYS A 88 2.08 -20.17 5.02
N GLN A 89 1.76 -19.64 6.20
CA GLN A 89 2.56 -19.86 7.40
C GLN A 89 1.71 -20.57 8.45
N ASP A 90 1.33 -21.82 8.18
CA ASP A 90 1.07 -22.77 9.24
C ASP A 90 1.61 -24.16 8.85
N ILE A 91 2.68 -24.53 9.56
CA ILE A 91 3.04 -25.87 10.02
C ILE A 91 3.62 -26.83 8.95
N SER A 92 4.95 -26.92 8.92
CA SER A 92 5.71 -28.14 8.67
C SER A 92 6.65 -28.38 9.84
#